data_AF-T1BBG0-F1
#
_entry.id   AF-T1BBG0-F1
#
_cell.length_a   1.000
_cell.length_b   1.000
_cell.length_c   1.000
_cell.angle_alpha   90.00
_cell.angle_beta   90.00
_cell.angle_gamma   90.00
#
_symmetry.space_group_name_H-M   'P 1'
#
loop_
_entity.id
_entity.type
_entity.pdbx_description
1 polymer ?
#
loop_
_entity_poly.entity_id
_entity_poly.type
_entity_poly.pdbx_seq_one_letter_code
_entity_poly.pdbx_strand_id
1 'polypeptide(L)'
;MLDTATKRRIDTARDILVGKVPDPKSQVEQITIALIYKFMDDMDAESEEMGGQRKFFAGDYARYGWAKLMRSGLGGHETLNLYAEGIAKMPENAGIPPLFRDIFKNAYLPYRDPETLKSFLKIIDEFAYDHSERLGDAFEYLLSVLGSQGDAGQFRTPRHIINFMVDVLDPACGTAGFLISSWKHILKANSSPPSS
;
A
#
# COMPACT_ATOMS: atom_id res chain seq x y z
N MET A 1 -17.72 -2.10 -9.31
CA MET A 1 -18.65 -2.02 -8.16
C MET A 1 -17.90 -2.67 -7.03
N LEU A 2 -17.61 -1.90 -5.98
CA LEU A 2 -16.79 -2.34 -4.85
C LEU A 2 -17.18 -3.75 -4.39
N ASP A 3 -16.22 -4.67 -4.45
CA ASP A 3 -16.40 -6.00 -3.88
C ASP A 3 -16.67 -5.87 -2.36
N THR A 4 -17.74 -6.51 -1.90
CA THR A 4 -18.19 -6.48 -0.49
C THR A 4 -17.07 -6.88 0.47
N ALA A 5 -16.18 -7.77 0.03
CA ALA A 5 -15.02 -8.21 0.82
C ALA A 5 -14.01 -7.08 1.05
N THR A 6 -13.69 -6.29 0.02
CA THR A 6 -12.76 -5.15 0.11
C THR A 6 -13.27 -4.12 1.11
N LYS A 7 -14.56 -3.77 1.02
CA LYS A 7 -15.21 -2.84 1.95
C LYS A 7 -15.10 -3.34 3.39
N ARG A 8 -15.48 -4.59 3.63
CA ARG A 8 -15.44 -5.21 4.97
C ARG A 8 -14.02 -5.21 5.55
N ARG A 9 -12.99 -5.46 4.75
CA ARG A 9 -11.60 -5.43 5.21
C ARG A 9 -11.15 -4.04 5.62
N ILE A 10 -11.52 -3.02 4.83
CA ILE A 10 -11.22 -1.63 5.17
C ILE A 10 -11.92 -1.24 6.48
N ASP A 11 -13.20 -1.57 6.63
CA ASP A 11 -13.94 -1.30 7.87
C ASP A 11 -13.30 -2.02 9.07
N THR A 12 -12.91 -3.29 8.91
CA THR A 12 -12.22 -4.06 9.95
C THR A 12 -10.87 -3.44 10.31
N ALA A 13 -10.08 -3.00 9.32
CA ALA A 13 -8.81 -2.33 9.56
C ALA A 13 -9.00 -1.01 10.34
N ARG A 14 -10.06 -0.25 10.01
CA ARG A 14 -10.42 0.96 10.75
C ARG A 14 -10.82 0.64 12.19
N ASP A 15 -11.67 -0.35 12.40
CA ASP A 15 -12.15 -0.74 13.73
C ASP A 15 -11.00 -1.15 14.67
N ILE A 16 -9.98 -1.85 14.14
CA ILE A 16 -8.75 -2.16 14.89
C ILE A 16 -8.03 -0.88 15.34
N LEU A 17 -8.03 0.16 14.50
CA LEU A 17 -7.34 1.42 14.78
C LEU A 17 -8.15 2.36 15.69
N VAL A 18 -9.48 2.29 15.72
CA VAL A 18 -10.34 3.23 16.50
C VAL A 18 -9.88 3.38 17.96
N GLY A 19 -9.47 2.29 18.61
CA GLY A 19 -9.03 2.31 20.01
C GLY A 19 -7.65 2.95 20.26
N LYS A 20 -6.81 3.09 19.24
CA LYS A 20 -5.43 3.61 19.35
C LYS A 20 -5.19 4.90 18.55
N VAL A 21 -5.98 5.10 17.50
CA VAL A 21 -5.93 6.22 16.57
C VAL A 21 -7.36 6.76 16.44
N PRO A 22 -7.79 7.68 17.32
CA PRO A 22 -9.17 8.14 17.36
C PRO A 22 -9.54 9.02 16.17
N ASP A 23 -8.55 9.70 15.57
CA ASP A 23 -8.76 10.55 14.40
C ASP A 23 -8.98 9.71 13.13
N PRO A 24 -10.16 9.78 12.50
CA PRO A 24 -10.47 8.97 11.32
C PRO A 24 -9.56 9.27 10.12
N LYS A 25 -9.10 10.51 9.98
CA LYS A 25 -8.15 10.89 8.93
C LYS A 25 -6.83 10.14 9.12
N SER A 26 -6.31 10.13 10.34
CA SER A 26 -5.12 9.35 10.70
C SER A 26 -5.34 7.84 10.48
N GLN A 27 -6.53 7.30 10.74
CA GLN A 27 -6.83 5.89 10.42
C GLN A 27 -6.72 5.61 8.92
N VAL A 28 -7.33 6.46 8.09
CA VAL A 28 -7.28 6.32 6.63
C VAL A 28 -5.85 6.48 6.11
N GLU A 29 -5.07 7.39 6.69
CA GLU A 29 -3.65 7.58 6.37
C GLU A 29 -2.83 6.32 6.69
N GLN A 30 -3.02 5.71 7.87
CA GLN A 30 -2.33 4.46 8.22
C GLN A 30 -2.70 3.31 7.28
N ILE A 31 -3.99 3.16 6.93
CA ILE A 31 -4.45 2.16 5.96
C ILE A 31 -3.80 2.39 4.60
N THR A 32 -3.78 3.64 4.14
CA THR A 32 -3.20 4.02 2.84
C THR A 32 -1.71 3.70 2.78
N ILE A 33 -0.96 4.11 3.80
CA ILE A 33 0.48 3.83 3.92
C ILE A 33 0.72 2.32 3.91
N ALA A 34 -0.03 1.54 4.69
CA ALA A 34 0.15 0.09 4.77
C ALA A 34 -0.19 -0.64 3.46
N LEU A 35 -1.27 -0.24 2.79
CA LEU A 35 -1.63 -0.80 1.48
C LEU A 35 -0.53 -0.56 0.45
N ILE A 36 -0.05 0.68 0.33
CA ILE A 36 1.02 1.02 -0.62
C ILE A 36 2.32 0.30 -0.27
N TYR A 37 2.63 0.21 1.01
CA TYR A 37 3.80 -0.52 1.49
C TYR A 37 3.76 -1.99 1.08
N LYS A 38 2.63 -2.66 1.30
CA LYS A 38 2.43 -4.05 0.86
C LYS A 38 2.49 -4.17 -0.66
N PHE A 39 1.84 -3.24 -1.38
CA PHE A 39 1.83 -3.22 -2.84
C PHE A 39 3.24 -3.16 -3.44
N MET A 40 4.13 -2.34 -2.88
CA MET A 40 5.53 -2.30 -3.29
C MET A 40 6.23 -3.66 -3.10
N ASP A 41 5.96 -4.38 -2.01
CA ASP A 41 6.59 -5.70 -1.77
C ASP A 41 6.05 -6.77 -2.71
N ASP A 42 4.75 -6.74 -3.00
CA ASP A 42 4.11 -7.66 -3.94
C ASP A 42 4.62 -7.45 -5.37
N MET A 43 4.81 -6.19 -5.80
CA MET A 43 5.44 -5.88 -7.10
C MET A 43 6.88 -6.38 -7.20
N ASP A 44 7.64 -6.23 -6.10
CA ASP A 44 9.00 -6.74 -6.01
C ASP A 44 9.02 -8.27 -6.12
N ALA A 45 8.10 -8.96 -5.44
CA ALA A 45 7.95 -10.42 -5.50
C ALA A 45 7.55 -10.91 -6.90
N GLU A 46 6.56 -10.27 -7.54
CA GLU A 46 6.15 -10.58 -8.92
C GLU A 46 7.33 -10.38 -9.90
N SER A 47 8.11 -9.31 -9.72
CA SER A 47 9.30 -9.09 -10.54
C SER A 47 10.35 -10.18 -10.34
N GLU A 48 10.56 -10.70 -9.13
CA GLU A 48 11.48 -11.82 -8.86
C GLU A 48 10.98 -13.12 -9.51
N GLU A 49 9.69 -13.42 -9.43
CA GLU A 49 9.08 -14.60 -10.06
C GLU A 49 9.24 -14.60 -11.58
N MET A 50 9.21 -13.43 -12.22
CA MET A 50 9.45 -13.25 -13.64
C MET A 50 10.94 -13.22 -14.03
N GLY A 51 11.86 -13.51 -13.09
CA GLY A 51 13.31 -13.53 -13.32
C GLY A 51 13.99 -12.16 -13.25
N GLY A 52 13.29 -11.13 -12.77
CA GLY A 52 13.81 -9.81 -12.47
C GLY A 52 14.43 -9.70 -11.07
N GLN A 53 14.54 -8.48 -10.56
CA GLN A 53 15.12 -8.18 -9.24
C GLN A 53 14.22 -7.18 -8.50
N ARG A 54 14.23 -7.26 -7.17
CA ARG A 54 13.59 -6.26 -6.30
C ARG A 54 14.16 -4.86 -6.56
N LYS A 55 13.29 -3.86 -6.53
CA LYS A 55 13.64 -2.44 -6.66
C LYS A 55 13.27 -1.64 -5.43
N PHE A 56 12.11 -1.90 -4.84
CA PHE A 56 11.62 -1.11 -3.70
C PHE A 56 12.28 -1.55 -2.40
N PHE A 57 12.29 -2.84 -2.10
CA PHE A 57 12.91 -3.44 -0.93
C PHE A 57 14.22 -4.14 -1.30
N ALA A 58 15.18 -3.35 -1.81
CA ALA A 58 16.51 -3.80 -2.20
C ALA A 58 17.61 -3.14 -1.34
N GLY A 59 18.82 -3.72 -1.35
CA GLY A 59 19.97 -3.20 -0.61
C GLY A 59 19.69 -3.01 0.88
N ASP A 60 19.99 -1.82 1.40
CA ASP A 60 19.77 -1.44 2.81
C ASP A 60 18.28 -1.47 3.22
N TYR A 61 17.36 -1.37 2.25
CA TYR A 61 15.92 -1.40 2.50
C TYR A 61 15.33 -2.81 2.49
N ALA A 62 16.10 -3.81 2.05
CA ALA A 62 15.61 -5.18 1.94
C ALA A 62 15.10 -5.74 3.26
N ARG A 63 15.64 -5.29 4.41
CA ARG A 63 15.19 -5.71 5.75
C ARG A 63 13.76 -5.29 6.07
N TYR A 64 13.22 -4.26 5.42
CA TYR A 64 11.90 -3.72 5.70
C TYR A 64 10.79 -4.38 4.86
N GLY A 65 11.11 -5.28 3.92
CA GLY A 65 10.11 -5.93 3.06
C GLY A 65 8.94 -6.57 3.81
N TRP A 66 7.75 -6.54 3.21
CA TRP A 66 6.50 -7.01 3.84
C TRP A 66 6.57 -8.47 4.24
N ALA A 67 7.08 -9.33 3.36
CA ALA A 67 7.31 -10.74 3.65
C ALA A 67 8.17 -10.95 4.92
N LYS A 68 9.12 -10.05 5.21
CA LYS A 68 9.94 -10.12 6.43
C LYS A 68 9.15 -9.69 7.66
N LEU A 69 8.35 -8.63 7.57
CA LEU A 69 7.48 -8.14 8.66
C LEU A 69 6.46 -9.20 9.11
N MET A 70 5.93 -9.98 8.17
CA MET A 70 4.90 -10.99 8.43
C MET A 70 5.43 -12.36 8.89
N ARG A 71 6.76 -12.52 9.04
CA ARG A 71 7.35 -13.80 9.49
C ARG A 71 6.91 -14.13 10.92
N SER A 72 6.47 -15.38 11.11
CA SER A 72 5.97 -15.90 12.40
C SER A 72 6.98 -15.88 13.56
N GLY A 73 8.28 -15.74 13.28
CA GLY A 73 9.34 -15.73 14.29
C GLY A 73 9.72 -14.36 14.85
N LEU A 74 9.18 -13.25 14.32
CA LEU A 74 9.46 -11.92 14.85
C LEU A 74 8.62 -11.63 16.10
N GLY A 75 9.27 -11.08 17.13
CA GLY A 75 8.55 -10.59 18.32
C GLY A 75 7.71 -9.36 18.00
N GLY A 76 6.55 -9.18 18.65
CA GLY A 76 5.66 -8.06 18.34
C GLY A 76 6.30 -6.67 18.43
N HIS A 77 7.15 -6.44 19.44
CA HIS A 77 7.90 -5.17 19.57
C HIS A 77 8.94 -4.99 18.46
N GLU A 78 9.53 -6.09 18.01
CA GLU A 78 10.48 -6.08 16.90
C GLU A 78 9.77 -5.75 15.57
N THR A 79 8.63 -6.38 15.30
CA THR A 79 7.76 -6.04 14.15
C THR A 79 7.36 -4.58 14.19
N LEU A 80 6.98 -4.06 15.36
CA LEU A 80 6.62 -2.65 15.53
C LEU A 80 7.76 -1.71 15.20
N ASN A 81 8.95 -1.97 15.75
CA ASN A 81 10.12 -1.15 15.48
C ASN A 81 10.53 -1.23 14.00
N LEU A 82 10.51 -2.43 13.42
CA LEU A 82 10.90 -2.64 12.03
C LEU A 82 9.94 -1.95 11.05
N TYR A 83 8.63 -2.03 11.31
CA TYR A 83 7.62 -1.34 10.50
C TYR A 83 7.73 0.18 10.63
N ALA A 84 7.81 0.69 11.87
CA ALA A 84 7.94 2.13 12.13
C ALA A 84 9.21 2.73 11.51
N GLU A 85 10.33 2.01 11.61
CA GLU A 85 11.59 2.40 10.96
C GLU A 85 11.46 2.32 9.42
N GLY A 86 10.80 1.28 8.90
CA GLY A 86 10.56 1.09 7.48
C GLY A 86 9.81 2.26 6.86
N ILE A 87 8.62 2.58 7.36
CA ILE A 87 7.80 3.68 6.83
C ILE A 87 8.50 5.04 6.95
N ALA A 88 9.30 5.26 7.99
CA ALA A 88 10.03 6.51 8.18
C ALA A 88 11.21 6.68 7.21
N LYS A 89 11.83 5.57 6.78
CA LYS A 89 12.98 5.57 5.86
C LYS A 89 12.61 5.44 4.38
N MET A 90 11.40 4.98 4.04
CA MET A 90 10.95 4.90 2.64
C MET A 90 11.10 6.20 1.83
N PRO A 91 10.92 7.42 2.40
CA PRO A 91 11.14 8.68 1.65
C PRO A 91 12.58 8.87 1.16
N GLU A 92 13.55 8.24 1.81
CA GLU A 92 14.98 8.34 1.45
C GLU A 92 15.39 7.30 0.41
N ASN A 93 14.54 6.31 0.14
CA ASN A 93 14.84 5.21 -0.76
C ASN A 93 14.81 5.65 -2.22
N ALA A 94 15.99 5.81 -2.82
CA ALA A 94 16.12 6.20 -4.23
C ALA A 94 15.54 5.17 -5.22
N GLY A 95 15.34 3.91 -4.79
CA GLY A 95 14.66 2.87 -5.58
C GLY A 95 13.15 3.08 -5.71
N ILE A 96 12.57 3.97 -4.89
CA ILE A 96 11.16 4.30 -4.91
C ILE A 96 10.92 5.55 -5.78
N PRO A 97 10.00 5.49 -6.78
CA PRO A 97 9.58 6.65 -7.56
C PRO A 97 9.17 7.83 -6.67
N PRO A 98 9.46 9.09 -7.07
CA PRO A 98 9.16 10.27 -6.27
C PRO A 98 7.72 10.32 -5.73
N LEU A 99 6.77 9.91 -6.58
CA LEU A 99 5.36 9.82 -6.27
C LEU A 99 5.07 8.96 -5.01
N PHE A 100 5.67 7.77 -4.93
CA PHE A 100 5.50 6.90 -3.77
C PHE A 100 6.26 7.43 -2.55
N ARG A 101 7.46 8.02 -2.74
CA ARG A 101 8.23 8.62 -1.64
C ARG A 101 7.47 9.74 -0.94
N ASP A 102 6.73 10.55 -1.69
CA ASP A 102 5.94 11.65 -1.14
C ASP A 102 4.82 11.19 -0.19
N ILE A 103 4.32 9.97 -0.37
CA ILE A 103 3.29 9.37 0.51
C ILE A 103 3.86 9.00 1.87
N PHE A 104 5.11 8.55 1.89
CA PHE A 104 5.81 8.23 3.13
C PHE A 104 6.39 9.49 3.80
N LYS A 105 6.26 10.67 3.18
CA LYS A 105 6.84 11.90 3.73
C LYS A 105 6.14 12.28 5.04
N ASN A 106 6.92 12.29 6.12
CA ASN A 106 6.42 12.44 7.49
C ASN A 106 5.49 11.30 7.95
N ALA A 107 5.50 10.14 7.28
CA ALA A 107 4.81 8.96 7.77
C ALA A 107 5.42 8.51 9.09
N TYR A 108 4.56 8.24 10.06
CA TYR A 108 4.94 7.68 11.35
C TYR A 108 3.83 6.77 11.87
N LEU A 109 4.19 5.87 12.79
CA LEU A 109 3.24 5.04 13.51
C LEU A 109 2.77 5.79 14.76
N PRO A 110 1.49 6.20 14.85
CA PRO A 110 1.02 7.07 15.93
C PRO A 110 0.75 6.35 17.25
N TYR A 111 0.96 5.03 17.31
CA TYR A 111 0.74 4.21 18.50
C TYR A 111 1.89 3.23 18.74
N ARG A 112 2.02 2.78 19.99
CA ARG A 112 3.04 1.81 20.44
C ARG A 112 2.40 0.55 21.01
N ASP A 113 1.62 -0.13 20.18
CA ASP A 113 0.88 -1.33 20.57
C ASP A 113 1.13 -2.47 19.55
N PRO A 114 1.99 -3.44 19.88
CA PRO A 114 2.36 -4.53 18.99
C PRO A 114 1.19 -5.40 18.52
N GLU A 115 0.24 -5.70 19.40
CA GLU A 115 -0.90 -6.57 19.07
C GLU A 115 -1.88 -5.89 18.12
N THR A 116 -2.12 -4.58 18.32
CA THR A 116 -2.88 -3.75 17.38
C THR A 116 -2.19 -3.73 16.03
N LEU A 117 -0.87 -3.48 15.98
CA LEU A 117 -0.14 -3.46 14.72
C LEU A 117 -0.20 -4.82 14.00
N LYS A 118 0.03 -5.91 14.72
CA LYS A 118 -0.01 -7.26 14.14
C LYS A 118 -1.39 -7.60 13.57
N SER A 119 -2.44 -7.26 14.31
CA SER A 119 -3.82 -7.46 13.84
C SER A 119 -4.12 -6.60 12.61
N PHE A 120 -3.69 -5.33 12.64
CA PHE A 120 -3.84 -4.41 11.53
C PHE A 120 -3.11 -4.89 10.26
N LEU A 121 -1.81 -5.20 10.36
CA LEU A 121 -1.02 -5.68 9.23
C LEU A 121 -1.58 -7.00 8.67
N LYS A 122 -2.11 -7.89 9.52
CA LYS A 122 -2.78 -9.11 9.06
C LYS A 122 -4.01 -8.82 8.19
N ILE A 123 -4.82 -7.81 8.52
CA ILE A 123 -5.95 -7.42 7.66
C ILE A 123 -5.46 -6.86 6.33
N ILE A 124 -4.40 -6.04 6.35
CA ILE A 124 -3.77 -5.51 5.13
C ILE A 124 -3.17 -6.64 4.28
N ASP A 125 -2.65 -7.70 4.90
CA ASP A 125 -2.08 -8.86 4.22
C ASP A 125 -3.10 -9.61 3.35
N GLU A 126 -4.38 -9.53 3.68
CA GLU A 126 -5.44 -10.18 2.91
C GLU A 126 -5.75 -9.50 1.57
N PHE A 127 -5.26 -8.28 1.33
CA PHE A 127 -5.46 -7.57 0.08
C PHE A 127 -4.56 -8.18 -1.00
N ALA A 128 -5.16 -8.74 -2.05
CA ALA A 128 -4.45 -9.17 -3.24
C ALA A 128 -4.56 -8.09 -4.32
N TYR A 129 -3.46 -7.79 -5.00
CA TYR A 129 -3.38 -6.80 -6.08
C TYR A 129 -3.40 -7.44 -7.48
N ASP A 130 -3.86 -8.69 -7.56
CA ASP A 130 -4.03 -9.48 -8.79
C ASP A 130 -4.87 -8.76 -9.86
N HIS A 131 -5.78 -7.89 -9.43
CA HIS A 131 -6.63 -7.07 -10.28
C HIS A 131 -6.54 -5.59 -9.90
N SER A 132 -5.96 -4.76 -10.79
CA SER A 132 -5.88 -3.29 -10.65
C SER A 132 -7.22 -2.62 -10.29
N GLU A 133 -8.35 -3.22 -10.69
CA GLU A 133 -9.70 -2.76 -10.35
C GLU A 133 -9.99 -2.83 -8.84
N ARG A 134 -9.54 -3.88 -8.15
CA ARG A 134 -9.78 -4.06 -6.69
C ARG A 134 -9.03 -3.02 -5.86
N LEU A 135 -7.88 -2.57 -6.37
CA LEU A 135 -7.09 -1.50 -5.76
C LEU A 135 -7.76 -0.13 -5.93
N GLY A 136 -8.24 0.16 -7.14
CA GLY A 136 -9.04 1.36 -7.41
C GLY A 136 -10.29 1.43 -6.53
N ASP A 137 -11.04 0.34 -6.46
CA ASP A 137 -12.20 0.15 -5.59
C ASP A 137 -11.86 0.41 -4.10
N ALA A 138 -10.74 -0.14 -3.59
CA ALA A 138 -10.31 0.09 -2.21
C ALA A 138 -10.04 1.58 -1.93
N PHE A 139 -9.36 2.26 -2.85
CA PHE A 139 -9.04 3.68 -2.74
C PHE A 139 -10.26 4.59 -2.87
N GLU A 140 -11.18 4.30 -3.79
CA GLU A 140 -12.47 5.01 -3.90
C GLU A 140 -13.30 4.91 -2.62
N TYR A 141 -13.33 3.73 -1.99
CA TYR A 141 -14.04 3.58 -0.72
C TYR A 141 -13.41 4.39 0.40
N LEU A 142 -12.07 4.40 0.51
CA LEU A 142 -11.37 5.24 1.49
C LEU A 142 -11.71 6.73 1.31
N LEU A 143 -11.85 7.21 0.07
CA LEU A 143 -12.30 8.56 -0.23
C LEU A 143 -13.75 8.80 0.20
N SER A 144 -14.64 7.84 -0.03
CA SER A 144 -16.05 7.94 0.40
C SER A 144 -16.19 8.04 1.93
N VAL A 145 -15.34 7.34 2.69
CA VAL A 145 -15.30 7.41 4.16
C VAL A 145 -14.85 8.80 4.61
N LEU A 146 -13.86 9.38 3.94
CA LEU A 146 -13.39 10.76 4.22
C LEU A 146 -14.44 11.81 3.83
N GLY A 147 -15.11 11.63 2.68
CA GLY A 147 -16.14 12.54 2.17
C GLY A 147 -17.43 12.50 2.98
N SER A 148 -17.86 11.33 3.43
CA SER A 148 -19.06 11.15 4.28
C SER A 148 -18.87 11.66 5.71
N GLN A 149 -17.64 11.65 6.23
CA GLN A 149 -17.32 12.32 7.50
C GLN A 149 -17.05 13.83 7.35
N GLY A 150 -17.12 14.35 6.11
CA GLY A 150 -16.95 15.75 5.75
C GLY A 150 -18.09 16.69 6.14
N ASP A 151 -19.22 16.18 6.66
CA ASP A 151 -20.31 17.03 7.22
C ASP A 151 -19.86 17.85 8.44
N ALA A 152 -18.68 17.57 8.99
CA ALA A 152 -18.03 18.35 10.05
C ALA A 152 -16.78 19.11 9.56
N GLY A 153 -16.81 19.72 8.36
CA GLY A 153 -16.12 20.97 8.01
C GLY A 153 -14.58 21.14 8.17
N GLN A 154 -13.81 20.17 8.68
CA GLN A 154 -12.38 20.37 9.01
C GLN A 154 -11.42 19.25 8.57
N PHE A 155 -11.91 18.16 7.98
CA PHE A 155 -11.07 17.00 7.69
C PHE A 155 -10.61 16.97 6.23
N ARG A 156 -9.50 17.66 5.91
CA ARG A 156 -8.84 17.55 4.59
C ARG A 156 -7.73 16.51 4.60
N THR A 157 -7.78 15.53 3.71
CA THR A 157 -6.68 14.59 3.41
C THR A 157 -5.44 15.35 2.89
N PRO A 158 -4.21 14.96 3.25
CA PRO A 158 -3.00 15.60 2.70
C PRO A 158 -3.00 15.53 1.17
N ARG A 159 -2.67 16.66 0.52
CA ARG A 159 -2.74 16.77 -0.95
C ARG A 159 -1.90 15.72 -1.69
N HIS A 160 -0.79 15.26 -1.11
CA HIS A 160 0.06 14.25 -1.76
C HIS A 160 -0.62 12.87 -1.85
N ILE A 161 -1.47 12.50 -0.89
CA ILE A 161 -2.26 11.26 -0.94
C ILE A 161 -3.34 11.38 -2.02
N ILE A 162 -4.03 12.53 -2.06
CA ILE A 162 -5.04 12.81 -3.09
C ILE A 162 -4.39 12.79 -4.47
N ASN A 163 -3.25 13.46 -4.64
CA ASN A 163 -2.53 13.54 -5.91
C ASN A 163 -2.01 12.17 -6.33
N PHE A 164 -1.47 11.35 -5.42
CA PHE A 164 -1.11 9.96 -5.74
C PHE A 164 -2.30 9.17 -6.26
N MET A 165 -3.43 9.24 -5.56
CA MET A 165 -4.65 8.56 -5.98
C MET A 165 -5.07 9.05 -7.37
N VAL A 166 -5.07 10.37 -7.62
CA VAL A 166 -5.39 10.95 -8.94
C VAL A 166 -4.38 10.55 -10.01
N ASP A 167 -3.08 10.55 -9.74
CA ASP A 167 -2.04 10.18 -10.71
C ASP A 167 -2.08 8.68 -11.05
N VAL A 168 -2.56 7.85 -10.12
CA VAL A 168 -2.85 6.43 -10.36
C VAL A 168 -4.21 6.22 -11.04
N LEU A 169 -5.16 7.15 -10.90
CA LEU A 169 -6.54 7.01 -11.39
C LEU A 169 -6.91 7.83 -12.65
N ASP A 170 -6.28 8.96 -13.02
CA ASP A 170 -6.39 9.58 -14.35
C ASP A 170 -5.52 10.86 -14.61
N PRO A 171 -5.10 11.12 -15.87
CA PRO A 171 -5.72 12.31 -16.51
C PRO A 171 -6.28 12.11 -17.93
N ALA A 172 -6.10 10.95 -18.56
CA ALA A 172 -6.86 10.48 -19.74
C ALA A 172 -6.72 8.94 -20.02
N CYS A 173 -6.30 8.14 -19.03
CA CYS A 173 -5.95 6.71 -19.15
C CYS A 173 -6.38 5.81 -17.96
N GLY A 174 -7.10 6.32 -16.94
CA GLY A 174 -7.65 5.49 -15.86
C GLY A 174 -6.58 4.83 -14.96
N THR A 175 -6.91 3.65 -14.38
CA THR A 175 -6.08 2.80 -13.46
C THR A 175 -4.82 2.18 -14.08
N ALA A 176 -4.26 2.80 -15.13
CA ALA A 176 -3.18 2.28 -15.96
C ALA A 176 -3.45 0.89 -16.59
N GLY A 177 -4.68 0.35 -16.53
CA GLY A 177 -5.03 -0.95 -17.08
C GLY A 177 -4.72 -1.09 -18.57
N PHE A 178 -4.95 -0.03 -19.35
CA PHE A 178 -4.58 0.00 -20.77
C PHE A 178 -3.05 -0.04 -20.97
N LEU A 179 -2.30 0.67 -20.15
CA LEU A 179 -0.83 0.73 -20.22
C LEU A 179 -0.20 -0.60 -19.79
N ILE A 180 -0.72 -1.21 -18.72
CA ILE A 180 -0.28 -2.54 -18.23
C ILE A 180 -0.61 -3.62 -19.26
N SER A 181 -1.81 -3.58 -19.85
CA SER A 181 -2.22 -4.54 -20.88
C SER A 181 -1.40 -4.37 -22.17
N SER A 182 -1.11 -3.12 -22.56
CA SER A 182 -0.21 -2.81 -23.69
C SER A 182 1.22 -3.27 -23.43
N TRP A 183 1.75 -3.06 -22.23
CA TRP A 183 3.07 -3.54 -21.79
C TRP A 183 3.16 -5.07 -21.84
N LYS A 184 2.16 -5.78 -21.28
CA LYS A 184 2.05 -7.25 -21.33
C LYS A 184 1.96 -7.76 -22.78
N HIS A 185 1.26 -7.05 -23.66
CA HIS A 185 1.16 -7.40 -25.08
C HIS A 185 2.51 -7.27 -25.80
N ILE A 186 3.24 -6.17 -25.57
CA ILE A 186 4.57 -5.92 -26.15
C ILE A 186 5.58 -6.97 -25.65
N LEU A 187 5.59 -7.25 -24.35
CA LEU A 187 6.41 -8.32 -23.76
C LEU A 187 6.11 -9.67 -24.43
N LYS A 188 4.84 -10.06 -24.55
CA LYS A 188 4.46 -11.32 -25.19
C LYS A 188 4.89 -11.40 -26.66
N ALA A 189 4.86 -10.28 -27.39
CA ALA A 189 5.24 -10.23 -28.79
C ALA A 189 6.77 -10.22 -29.02
N ASN A 190 7.56 -9.82 -28.01
CA ASN A 190 9.01 -9.62 -28.15
C ASN A 190 9.85 -10.53 -27.24
N SER A 191 9.24 -11.25 -26.30
CA SER A 191 9.88 -12.36 -25.60
C SER A 191 9.84 -13.59 -26.50
N SER A 192 11.00 -13.96 -27.03
CA SER A 192 11.15 -15.20 -27.80
C SER A 192 10.81 -16.40 -26.90
N PRO A 193 10.25 -17.51 -27.43
CA PRO A 193 10.08 -18.73 -26.65
C PRO A 193 11.45 -19.18 -26.14
N PRO A 194 11.53 -19.85 -24.97
CA PRO A 194 12.75 -20.55 -24.60
C PRO A 194 13.10 -21.50 -25.76
N SER A 195 14.32 -21.38 -26.27
CA SER A 195 14.84 -22.34 -27.22
C SER A 195 14.94 -23.69 -26.54
N SER A 196 14.07 -24.61 -26.98
CA SER A 196 13.99 -26.06 -26.74
C SER A 196 13.71 -26.56 -25.32
#